data_AF-A0A401Q150-F1
#
_entry.id   AF-A0A401Q150-F1
#
_cell.length_a   1.000
_cell.length_b   1.000
_cell.length_c   1.000
_cell.angle_alpha   90.00
_cell.angle_beta   90.00
_cell.angle_gamma   90.00
#
_symmetry.space_group_name_H-M   'P 1'
#
loop_
_entity.id
_entity.type
_entity.pdbx_description
1 polymer ?
#
loop_
_entity_poly.entity_id
_entity_poly.type
_entity_poly.pdbx_seq_one_letter_code
_entity_poly.pdbx_strand_id
1 'polypeptide(L)'
;MAPRRQSGALGAAGTLQTICFLWLAVLSTCLMAAKVSPLIEKVDDHKELKKLTRTRNNVLVLYSKSAATAERPLKLLSDVAEAVKGQGTIAWVDCGNSESRKLCKKMKVEPASKKNGVELLHYKDGAFHVEYERPETFKSMVAFMRDPEGAPLWEENPEAKDVVHIDSEKV
;
A
#
# COMPACT_ATOMS: atom_id res chain seq x y z
N MET A 1 -59.42 -55.86 5.37
CA MET A 1 -58.35 -55.57 4.40
C MET A 1 -57.65 -54.30 4.88
N ALA A 2 -56.54 -54.43 5.59
CA ALA A 2 -55.78 -53.32 6.17
C ALA A 2 -54.37 -53.28 5.56
N PRO A 3 -53.73 -52.11 5.40
CA PRO A 3 -52.54 -51.97 4.57
C PRO A 3 -51.23 -52.30 5.31
N ARG A 4 -50.28 -52.88 4.55
CA ARG A 4 -48.87 -53.05 4.95
C ARG A 4 -48.17 -51.70 4.99
N ARG A 5 -47.45 -51.44 6.09
CA ARG A 5 -46.38 -50.45 6.20
C ARG A 5 -45.16 -50.94 5.42
N GLN A 6 -44.59 -50.13 4.54
CA GLN A 6 -43.21 -50.26 4.08
C GLN A 6 -42.42 -49.02 4.48
N SER A 7 -41.32 -49.24 5.20
CA SER A 7 -40.30 -48.26 5.55
C SER A 7 -39.33 -48.09 4.39
N GLY A 8 -39.10 -46.85 3.95
CA GLY A 8 -38.01 -46.48 3.06
C GLY A 8 -36.92 -45.75 3.85
N ALA A 9 -35.71 -46.34 3.89
CA ALA A 9 -34.50 -45.68 4.37
C ALA A 9 -33.90 -44.86 3.22
N LEU A 10 -33.69 -43.55 3.41
CA LEU A 10 -33.10 -42.65 2.41
C LEU A 10 -31.72 -42.17 2.90
N GLY A 11 -30.71 -42.36 2.07
CA GLY A 11 -29.29 -42.32 2.43
C GLY A 11 -28.71 -40.94 2.77
N ALA A 12 -27.82 -40.94 3.77
CA ALA A 12 -27.13 -39.77 4.33
C ALA A 12 -25.76 -39.48 3.68
N ALA A 13 -25.35 -40.20 2.62
CA ALA A 13 -24.00 -40.11 2.08
C ALA A 13 -23.78 -38.99 1.05
N GLY A 14 -24.83 -38.54 0.34
CA GLY A 14 -24.72 -37.50 -0.71
C GLY A 14 -24.67 -36.05 -0.20
N THR A 15 -25.11 -35.83 1.03
CA THR A 15 -25.19 -34.50 1.65
C THR A 15 -23.84 -34.02 2.18
N LEU A 16 -22.97 -34.92 2.65
CA LEU A 16 -21.68 -34.51 3.22
C LEU A 16 -20.67 -34.08 2.14
N GLN A 17 -20.69 -34.74 0.98
CA GLN A 17 -19.77 -34.46 -0.12
C GLN A 17 -20.07 -33.11 -0.80
N THR A 18 -21.34 -32.77 -0.95
CA THR A 18 -21.77 -31.48 -1.52
C THR A 18 -21.49 -30.31 -0.59
N ILE A 19 -21.61 -30.48 0.73
CA ILE A 19 -21.25 -29.47 1.74
C ILE A 19 -19.74 -29.18 1.71
N CYS A 20 -18.88 -30.19 1.54
CA CYS A 20 -17.44 -30.00 1.42
C CYS A 20 -17.03 -29.19 0.18
N PHE A 21 -17.64 -29.44 -0.98
CA PHE A 21 -17.37 -28.66 -2.20
C PHE A 21 -17.87 -27.22 -2.10
N LEU A 22 -19.02 -26.99 -1.44
CA LEU A 22 -19.51 -25.65 -1.12
C LEU A 22 -18.58 -24.90 -0.17
N TRP A 23 -18.03 -25.57 0.85
CA TRP A 23 -17.04 -24.97 1.75
C TRP A 23 -15.71 -24.66 1.06
N LEU A 24 -15.21 -25.54 0.18
CA LEU A 24 -14.00 -25.26 -0.62
C LEU A 24 -14.20 -24.09 -1.60
N ALA A 25 -15.38 -23.97 -2.21
CA ALA A 25 -15.70 -22.87 -3.13
C ALA A 25 -15.81 -21.51 -2.40
N VAL A 26 -16.35 -21.49 -1.17
CA VAL A 26 -16.39 -20.29 -0.32
C VAL A 26 -14.98 -19.92 0.15
N LEU A 27 -14.14 -20.89 0.49
CA LEU A 27 -12.76 -20.62 0.90
C LEU A 27 -11.90 -20.07 -0.26
N SER A 28 -12.17 -20.51 -1.49
CA SER A 28 -11.47 -20.04 -2.69
C SER A 28 -11.81 -18.58 -3.05
N THR A 29 -13.05 -18.14 -2.83
CA THR A 29 -13.45 -16.74 -3.11
C THR A 29 -12.92 -15.73 -2.07
N CYS A 30 -12.50 -16.18 -0.89
CA CYS A 30 -11.82 -15.32 0.09
C CYS A 30 -10.34 -15.07 -0.20
N LEU A 31 -9.69 -15.85 -1.08
CA LEU A 31 -8.24 -15.81 -1.27
C LEU A 31 -7.77 -14.77 -2.31
N MET A 32 -8.70 -14.20 -3.09
CA MET A 32 -8.40 -13.15 -4.09
C MET A 32 -8.55 -11.75 -3.49
N ALA A 33 -7.93 -11.52 -2.34
CA ALA A 33 -7.73 -10.19 -1.80
C ALA A 33 -6.24 -10.04 -1.56
N ALA A 34 -5.51 -9.65 -2.62
CA ALA A 34 -4.20 -9.03 -2.46
C ALA A 34 -4.42 -7.72 -1.68
N LYS A 35 -4.50 -7.85 -0.36
CA LYS A 35 -4.82 -6.78 0.58
C LYS A 35 -3.63 -5.82 0.56
N VAL A 36 -3.81 -4.68 -0.09
CA VAL A 36 -3.26 -3.44 0.46
C VAL A 36 -3.62 -3.44 1.95
N SER A 37 -2.60 -3.33 2.81
CA SER A 37 -2.81 -3.37 4.25
C SER A 37 -3.90 -2.39 4.65
N PRO A 38 -4.78 -2.73 5.61
CA PRO A 38 -5.89 -1.85 6.02
C PRO A 38 -5.43 -0.50 6.57
N LEU A 39 -4.12 -0.30 6.75
CA LEU A 39 -3.48 0.93 7.18
C LEU A 39 -3.24 1.92 6.03
N ILE A 40 -3.30 1.46 4.77
CA ILE A 40 -3.14 2.32 3.60
C ILE A 40 -4.52 2.68 3.06
N GLU A 41 -4.85 3.96 3.05
CA GLU A 41 -6.11 4.45 2.51
C GLU A 41 -6.04 4.55 0.99
N LYS A 42 -6.80 3.71 0.27
CA LYS A 42 -6.97 3.86 -1.18
C LYS A 42 -7.90 5.05 -1.45
N VAL A 43 -7.50 5.92 -2.37
CA VAL A 43 -8.26 7.12 -2.75
C VAL A 43 -8.45 7.13 -4.25
N ASP A 44 -9.71 7.15 -4.69
CA ASP A 44 -10.03 7.14 -6.13
C ASP A 44 -10.52 8.51 -6.63
N ASP A 45 -10.95 9.42 -5.75
CA ASP A 45 -11.49 10.72 -6.16
C ASP A 45 -11.03 11.92 -5.33
N HIS A 46 -11.27 13.11 -5.88
CA HIS A 46 -10.84 14.38 -5.29
C HIS A 46 -11.61 14.77 -4.03
N LYS A 47 -12.86 14.32 -3.85
CA LYS A 47 -13.62 14.59 -2.63
C LYS A 47 -13.03 13.81 -1.46
N GLU A 48 -12.69 12.55 -1.68
CA GLU A 48 -12.03 11.69 -0.70
C GLU A 48 -10.66 12.25 -0.31
N LEU A 49 -9.81 12.58 -1.29
CA LEU A 49 -8.49 13.17 -1.01
C LEU A 49 -8.64 14.46 -0.18
N LYS A 50 -9.58 15.34 -0.58
CA LYS A 50 -9.83 16.60 0.13
C LYS A 50 -10.36 16.37 1.55
N LYS A 51 -11.17 15.33 1.78
CA LYS A 51 -11.64 14.96 3.11
C LYS A 51 -10.48 14.44 3.95
N LEU A 52 -9.64 13.57 3.39
CA LEU A 52 -8.47 13.02 4.06
C LEU A 52 -7.52 14.13 4.52
N THR A 53 -7.10 15.01 3.61
CA THR A 53 -6.16 16.09 3.96
C THR A 53 -6.77 17.13 4.91
N ARG A 54 -8.10 17.33 4.91
CA ARG A 54 -8.78 18.22 5.88
C ARG A 54 -8.92 17.63 7.27
N THR A 55 -8.94 16.31 7.39
CA THR A 55 -9.16 15.61 8.67
C THR A 55 -7.86 15.10 9.29
N ARG A 56 -6.81 14.97 8.48
CA ARG A 56 -5.47 14.52 8.89
C ARG A 56 -4.45 15.57 8.47
N ASN A 57 -3.66 16.02 9.43
CA ASN A 57 -2.70 17.10 9.23
C ASN A 57 -1.34 16.63 8.68
N ASN A 58 -1.11 15.33 8.61
CA ASN A 58 0.14 14.73 8.15
C ASN A 58 -0.19 13.51 7.28
N VAL A 59 -0.18 13.71 5.96
CA VAL A 59 -0.60 12.70 4.99
C VAL A 59 0.47 12.54 3.91
N LEU A 60 0.94 11.30 3.70
CA LEU A 60 1.79 10.95 2.57
C LEU A 60 0.99 10.15 1.56
N VAL A 61 0.95 10.61 0.31
CA VAL A 61 0.18 9.99 -0.76
C VAL A 61 1.11 9.43 -1.82
N LEU A 62 1.05 8.12 -2.04
CA LEU A 62 1.68 7.46 -3.16
C LEU A 62 0.77 7.56 -4.39
N TYR A 63 1.28 8.16 -5.46
CA TYR A 63 0.67 8.11 -6.78
C TYR A 63 1.44 7.12 -7.64
N SER A 64 0.77 6.11 -8.20
CA SER A 64 1.41 5.12 -9.05
C SER A 64 0.86 5.15 -10.47
N LYS A 65 1.67 4.75 -11.45
CA LYS A 65 1.24 4.57 -12.84
C LYS A 65 0.20 3.45 -12.98
N SER A 66 0.30 2.43 -12.15
CA SER A 66 -0.60 1.28 -12.09
C SER A 66 -0.53 0.61 -10.70
N ALA A 67 -1.49 -0.26 -10.39
CA ALA A 67 -1.41 -1.15 -9.24
C ALA A 67 -0.13 -1.99 -9.18
N ALA A 68 0.30 -2.56 -10.30
CA ALA A 68 1.50 -3.40 -10.36
C ALA A 68 2.77 -2.64 -9.97
N THR A 69 2.91 -1.38 -10.41
CA THR A 69 4.07 -0.55 -10.05
C THR A 69 4.05 -0.16 -8.56
N ALA A 70 2.87 -0.12 -7.94
CA ALA A 70 2.72 0.24 -6.53
C ALA A 70 3.06 -0.90 -5.57
N GLU A 71 3.06 -2.17 -6.01
CA GLU A 71 3.16 -3.34 -5.10
C GLU A 71 4.39 -3.29 -4.18
N ARG A 72 5.58 -2.97 -4.72
CA ARG A 72 6.81 -2.88 -3.93
C ARG A 72 6.76 -1.69 -2.96
N PRO A 73 6.51 -0.44 -3.40
CA PRO A 73 6.35 0.69 -2.49
C PRO A 73 5.28 0.48 -1.42
N LEU A 74 4.14 -0.13 -1.76
CA LEU A 74 3.04 -0.37 -0.82
C LEU A 74 3.42 -1.34 0.31
N LYS A 75 4.28 -2.33 0.04
CA LYS A 75 4.80 -3.21 1.10
C LYS A 75 5.62 -2.41 2.12
N LEU A 76 6.55 -1.58 1.66
CA LEU A 76 7.34 -0.71 2.53
C LEU A 76 6.44 0.29 3.28
N LEU A 77 5.52 0.94 2.57
CA LEU A 77 4.62 1.92 3.14
C LEU A 77 3.64 1.32 4.15
N SER A 78 3.31 0.03 4.05
CA SER A 78 2.55 -0.67 5.08
C SER A 78 3.30 -0.67 6.41
N ASP A 79 4.58 -1.02 6.40
CA ASP A 79 5.41 -1.03 7.60
C ASP A 79 5.58 0.39 8.17
N VAL A 80 5.78 1.38 7.28
CA VAL A 80 5.87 2.79 7.67
C VAL A 80 4.56 3.25 8.31
N ALA A 81 3.40 2.91 7.72
CA ALA A 81 2.09 3.28 8.24
C ALA A 81 1.85 2.73 9.64
N GLU A 82 2.34 1.52 9.93
CA GLU A 82 2.29 0.93 11.26
C GLU A 82 3.17 1.69 12.25
N ALA A 83 4.39 2.04 11.86
CA ALA A 83 5.36 2.74 12.71
C ALA A 83 4.99 4.20 13.03
N VAL A 84 4.14 4.83 12.21
CA VAL A 84 3.68 6.22 12.36
C VAL A 84 2.19 6.32 12.68
N LYS A 85 1.57 5.21 13.11
CA LYS A 85 0.17 5.15 13.47
C LYS A 85 -0.16 6.20 14.54
N GLY A 86 -1.14 7.05 14.23
CA GLY A 86 -1.55 8.16 15.09
C GLY A 86 -0.73 9.45 14.93
N GLN A 87 0.39 9.40 14.20
CA GLN A 87 1.23 10.58 13.88
C GLN A 87 1.05 11.04 12.44
N GLY A 88 0.76 10.12 11.53
CA GLY A 88 0.47 10.42 10.13
C GLY A 88 -0.42 9.36 9.48
N THR A 89 -0.79 9.63 8.24
CA THR A 89 -1.62 8.73 7.43
C THR A 89 -0.96 8.52 6.08
N ILE A 90 -1.01 7.28 5.58
CA ILE A 90 -0.49 6.94 4.25
C ILE A 90 -1.65 6.56 3.36
N ALA A 91 -1.68 7.14 2.17
CA ALA A 91 -2.71 6.88 1.17
C ALA A 91 -2.09 6.51 -0.17
N TRP A 92 -2.89 5.88 -1.01
CA TRP A 92 -2.48 5.45 -2.34
C TRP A 92 -3.53 5.77 -3.40
N VAL A 93 -3.06 6.27 -4.53
CA VAL A 93 -3.83 6.57 -5.73
C VAL A 93 -3.22 5.85 -6.92
N ASP A 94 -4.00 5.01 -7.60
CA ASP A 94 -3.60 4.39 -8.87
C ASP A 94 -3.97 5.30 -10.04
N CYS A 95 -3.03 6.05 -10.63
CA CYS A 95 -3.32 6.93 -11.77
C CYS A 95 -3.61 6.19 -13.07
N GLY A 96 -3.35 4.88 -13.13
CA GLY A 96 -3.70 4.02 -14.25
C GLY A 96 -5.20 3.71 -14.31
N ASN A 97 -5.86 3.64 -13.15
CA ASN A 97 -7.30 3.42 -13.04
C ASN A 97 -8.09 4.62 -13.62
N SER A 98 -9.19 4.35 -14.32
CA SER A 98 -10.03 5.36 -14.98
C SER A 98 -10.71 6.31 -13.99
N GLU A 99 -11.04 5.82 -12.79
CA GLU A 99 -11.73 6.57 -11.74
C GLU A 99 -10.84 7.70 -11.17
N SER A 100 -9.60 7.35 -10.84
CA SER A 100 -8.56 8.20 -10.24
C SER A 100 -7.71 8.98 -11.24
N ARG A 101 -7.77 8.67 -12.53
CA ARG A 101 -7.04 9.43 -13.57
C ARG A 101 -7.37 10.92 -13.55
N LYS A 102 -8.64 11.27 -13.27
CA LYS A 102 -9.08 12.68 -13.14
C LYS A 102 -8.48 13.35 -11.91
N LEU A 103 -8.35 12.60 -10.81
CA LEU A 103 -7.68 13.07 -9.60
C LEU A 103 -6.22 13.41 -9.89
N CYS A 104 -5.46 12.49 -10.48
CA CYS A 104 -4.02 12.71 -10.76
C CYS A 104 -3.79 13.94 -11.65
N LYS A 105 -4.60 14.12 -12.71
CA LYS A 105 -4.54 15.33 -13.55
C LYS A 105 -4.79 16.61 -12.77
N LYS A 106 -5.76 16.60 -11.85
CA LYS A 106 -6.10 17.76 -11.03
C LYS A 106 -5.00 18.11 -10.03
N MET A 107 -4.36 17.09 -9.48
CA MET A 107 -3.22 17.25 -8.57
C MET A 107 -1.89 17.53 -9.31
N LYS A 108 -1.92 17.59 -10.65
CA LYS A 108 -0.74 17.79 -11.53
C LYS A 108 0.32 16.70 -11.36
N VAL A 109 -0.10 15.47 -11.09
CA VAL A 109 0.76 14.31 -10.86
C VAL A 109 0.83 13.46 -12.12
N GLU A 110 2.04 13.10 -12.55
CA GLU A 110 2.28 12.26 -13.71
C GLU A 110 3.32 11.16 -13.39
N PRO A 111 2.91 10.07 -12.71
CA PRO A 111 3.84 9.02 -12.28
C PRO A 111 4.54 8.34 -13.46
N ALA A 112 3.91 8.35 -14.65
CA ALA A 112 4.49 7.78 -15.87
C ALA A 112 5.76 8.49 -16.34
N SER A 113 5.95 9.76 -15.95
CA SER A 113 7.13 10.57 -16.27
C SER A 113 8.28 10.38 -15.27
N LYS A 114 8.04 9.69 -14.15
CA LYS A 114 9.06 9.39 -13.13
C LYS A 114 9.74 8.05 -13.44
N LYS A 115 11.05 7.94 -13.16
CA LYS A 115 11.88 6.75 -13.46
C LYS A 115 11.29 5.44 -12.90
N ASN A 116 10.70 5.50 -11.71
CA ASN A 116 10.15 4.34 -11.01
C ASN A 116 8.64 4.17 -11.21
N GLY A 117 7.99 5.01 -12.03
CA GLY A 117 6.55 4.95 -12.27
C GLY A 117 5.69 5.33 -11.06
N VAL A 118 6.28 5.99 -10.06
CA VAL A 118 5.64 6.43 -8.81
C VAL A 118 6.09 7.83 -8.42
N GLU A 119 5.24 8.52 -7.67
CA GLU A 119 5.47 9.86 -7.12
C GLU A 119 4.87 9.92 -5.72
N LEU A 120 5.63 10.45 -4.74
CA LEU A 120 5.22 10.54 -3.34
C LEU A 120 5.06 12.00 -2.96
N LEU A 121 3.82 12.41 -2.63
CA LEU A 121 3.53 13.78 -2.22
C LEU A 121 3.09 13.82 -0.77
N HIS A 122 3.68 14.74 -0.01
CA HIS A 122 3.30 15.01 1.37
C HIS A 122 2.35 16.20 1.45
N TYR A 123 1.34 16.05 2.30
CA TYR A 123 0.36 17.08 2.63
C TYR A 123 0.43 17.38 4.12
N LYS A 124 0.52 18.66 4.45
CA LYS A 124 0.54 19.17 5.81
C LYS A 124 -0.62 20.15 5.99
N ASP A 125 -1.37 19.99 7.08
CA ASP A 125 -2.47 20.88 7.47
C ASP A 125 -3.49 21.17 6.33
N GLY A 126 -3.77 20.14 5.52
CA GLY A 126 -4.75 20.23 4.42
C GLY A 126 -4.23 20.76 3.10
N ALA A 127 -2.96 21.15 3.02
CA ALA A 127 -2.32 21.66 1.81
C ALA A 127 -1.15 20.78 1.37
N PHE A 128 -0.77 20.89 0.10
CA PHE A 128 0.48 20.30 -0.38
C PHE A 128 1.65 20.95 0.37
N HIS A 129 2.56 20.12 0.87
CA HIS A 129 3.75 20.57 1.58
C HIS A 129 5.00 20.38 0.72
N VAL A 130 5.31 19.14 0.35
CA VAL A 130 6.54 18.81 -0.37
C VAL A 130 6.44 17.49 -1.14
N GLU A 131 7.20 17.36 -2.23
CA GLU A 131 7.45 16.07 -2.87
C GLU A 131 8.53 15.31 -2.08
N TYR A 132 8.31 14.03 -1.80
CA TYR A 132 9.28 13.21 -1.08
C TYR A 132 10.39 12.77 -2.03
N GLU A 133 11.57 13.37 -1.88
CA GLU A 133 12.76 13.07 -2.70
C GLU A 133 13.85 12.29 -1.93
N ARG A 134 13.60 11.94 -0.67
CA ARG A 134 14.56 11.21 0.18
C ARG A 134 14.62 9.72 -0.21
N PRO A 135 15.65 8.96 0.23
CA PRO A 135 15.72 7.53 -0.03
C PRO A 135 14.44 6.79 0.40
N GLU A 136 13.94 5.89 -0.46
CA GLU A 136 12.76 5.06 -0.18
C GLU A 136 13.11 3.90 0.77
N THR A 137 13.57 4.23 1.98
CA THR A 137 13.90 3.28 3.05
C THR A 137 12.94 3.48 4.23
N PHE A 138 12.73 2.41 5.00
CA PHE A 138 11.85 2.47 6.18
C PHE A 138 12.26 3.57 7.15
N LYS A 139 13.57 3.67 7.47
CA LYS A 139 14.09 4.67 8.41
C LYS A 139 13.87 6.09 7.91
N SER A 140 14.20 6.37 6.64
CA SER A 140 14.07 7.71 6.06
C SER A 140 12.60 8.16 6.01
N MET A 141 11.70 7.27 5.56
CA MET A 141 10.27 7.56 5.51
C MET A 141 9.64 7.74 6.89
N VAL A 142 9.98 6.90 7.88
CA VAL A 142 9.49 7.05 9.26
C VAL A 142 9.99 8.35 9.88
N ALA A 143 11.27 8.68 9.69
CA ALA A 143 11.83 9.93 10.20
C ALA A 143 11.13 11.15 9.57
N PHE A 144 10.96 11.16 8.25
CA PHE A 144 10.21 12.20 7.56
C PHE A 144 8.76 12.31 8.05
N MET A 145 8.07 11.20 8.24
CA MET A 145 6.69 11.22 8.72
C MET A 145 6.56 11.70 10.18
N ARG A 146 7.61 11.53 11.00
CA ARG A 146 7.66 12.05 12.38
C ARG A 146 8.03 13.53 12.43
N ASP A 147 8.89 13.96 11.51
CA ASP A 147 9.32 15.34 11.40
C ASP A 147 9.49 15.74 9.92
N PRO A 148 8.39 16.17 9.26
CA PRO A 148 8.42 16.51 7.83
C PRO A 148 9.24 17.77 7.51
N GLU A 149 9.46 18.63 8.50
CA GLU A 149 10.25 19.87 8.39
C GLU A 149 11.70 19.66 8.82
N GLY A 150 11.99 18.57 9.52
CA GLY A 150 13.34 18.18 9.92
C GLY A 150 14.25 17.92 8.73
N ALA A 151 15.54 18.21 8.90
CA ALA A 151 16.53 17.93 7.87
C ALA A 151 16.54 16.45 7.48
N PRO A 152 16.89 16.09 6.22
CA PRO A 152 17.21 14.72 5.86
C PRO A 152 18.21 14.14 6.87
N LEU A 153 17.99 12.89 7.27
CA LEU A 153 19.03 12.15 7.99
C LEU A 153 20.26 12.20 7.09
N TRP A 154 21.40 12.62 7.63
CA TRP A 154 22.67 12.44 6.95
C TRP A 154 22.82 10.92 6.79
N GLU A 155 22.58 10.41 5.58
CA GLU A 155 22.81 9.01 5.27
C GLU A 155 24.15 8.94 4.55
N GLU A 156 25.06 8.15 5.10
CA GLU A 156 26.36 7.84 4.51
C GLU A 156 26.11 7.27 3.10
N ASN A 157 26.56 7.98 2.06
CA ASN A 157 26.27 7.61 0.68
C ASN A 157 26.75 6.17 0.43
N PRO A 158 25.87 5.23 0.01
CA PRO A 158 26.29 3.85 -0.27
C PRO A 158 27.31 3.75 -1.43
N GLU A 159 27.51 4.81 -2.21
CA GLU A 159 28.61 4.92 -3.18
C GLU A 159 30.00 5.09 -2.52
N ALA A 160 30.07 5.41 -1.21
CA ALA A 160 31.31 5.60 -0.47
C ALA A 160 31.93 4.30 0.07
N LYS A 161 31.65 3.15 -0.55
CA LYS A 161 32.37 1.90 -0.29
C LYS A 161 33.45 1.73 -1.34
N ASP A 162 34.63 2.30 -1.10
CA ASP A 162 35.93 1.63 -1.26
C ASP A 162 37.07 2.63 -1.01
N VAL A 163 37.30 3.03 0.25
CA VAL A 163 38.56 3.70 0.62
C VAL A 163 39.56 2.60 0.97
N VAL A 164 40.20 2.04 -0.06
CA VAL A 164 41.37 1.18 0.13
C VAL A 164 42.50 2.06 0.67
N HIS A 165 42.89 1.83 1.91
CA HIS A 165 44.14 2.37 2.44
C HIS A 165 45.28 1.63 1.75
N ILE A 166 46.03 2.32 0.89
CA ILE A 166 47.28 1.79 0.36
C ILE A 166 48.30 1.92 1.48
N ASP A 167 48.58 0.81 2.18
CA ASP A 167 49.76 0.69 3.03
C ASP A 167 51.01 0.72 2.14
N SER A 168 51.48 1.92 1.81
CA SER A 168 52.83 2.09 1.29
C SER A 168 53.79 2.16 2.46
N GLU A 169 54.20 1.01 2.97
CA GLU A 169 55.46 0.91 3.73
C GLU A 169 56.52 0.28 2.83
N LYS A 170 57.44 1.13 2.39
CA LYS A 170 58.74 0.74 1.84
C LYS A 170 59.50 -0.04 2.91
N VAL A 171 59.90 -1.28 2.62
CA VAL A 171 61.25 -1.80 2.94
C VAL A 171 61.70 -2.74 1.83
#